data_AF-K3WZZ0-F1
#
_entry.id   AF-K3WZZ0-F1
#
_cell.length_a   1.000
_cell.length_b   1.000
_cell.length_c   1.000
_cell.angle_alpha   90.00
_cell.angle_beta   90.00
_cell.angle_gamma   90.00
#
_symmetry.space_group_name_H-M   'P 1'
#
loop_
_entity.id
_entity.type
_entity.pdbx_description
1 polymer ?
#
loop_
_entity_poly.entity_id
_entity_poly.type
_entity_poly.pdbx_seq_one_letter_code
_entity_poly.pdbx_strand_id
1 'polypeptide(L)'
;MIILPSKTAESAPPTSSAQGQQRGNTSSSSSSAPEPPRASPLEQLAKVFAPSIYAFNPMYLNARGRRTLVFFPDDGKHGGCSVRDQFSVMEKLAVEFQRDPLTFCWIDLQSCSASDRTKWAAQFNGTTPFLVACSAKGKKIAMHPISLSKVSADELRSWLTRLLGGEIAQRETIPDLFA
;
A
#
# COMPACT_ATOMS: atom_id res chain seq x y z
N MET A 1 -19.53 48.01 31.61
CA MET A 1 -19.52 48.27 30.16
C MET A 1 -20.84 47.71 29.62
N ILE A 2 -21.74 48.60 29.21
CA ILE A 2 -23.13 48.30 28.84
C ILE A 2 -23.22 48.43 27.32
N ILE A 3 -23.71 47.40 26.62
CA ILE A 3 -24.17 47.53 25.24
C ILE A 3 -25.51 46.77 25.13
N LEU A 4 -26.58 47.54 24.95
CA LEU A 4 -27.91 47.10 24.56
C LEU A 4 -28.07 47.20 23.02
N PRO A 5 -29.06 46.50 22.44
CA PRO A 5 -29.14 46.13 21.02
C PRO A 5 -30.03 47.07 20.21
N SER A 6 -30.04 46.91 18.88
CA SER A 6 -31.18 47.12 17.95
C SER A 6 -30.71 46.95 16.50
N LYS A 7 -31.38 46.16 15.65
CA LYS A 7 -32.60 46.57 14.91
C LYS A 7 -32.94 45.56 13.79
N THR A 8 -34.24 45.48 13.56
CA THR A 8 -35.09 44.54 12.82
C THR A 8 -35.26 44.86 11.32
N ALA A 9 -35.75 43.85 10.58
CA ALA A 9 -36.61 43.86 9.37
C ALA A 9 -35.88 44.06 8.01
N GLU A 10 -36.30 43.50 6.86
CA GLU A 10 -37.65 43.18 6.37
C GLU A 10 -37.63 42.23 5.13
N SER A 11 -38.81 41.68 4.82
CA SER A 11 -39.28 40.71 3.82
C SER A 11 -38.94 40.88 2.31
N ALA A 12 -38.62 39.74 1.65
CA ALA A 12 -39.28 39.02 0.51
C ALA A 12 -39.85 39.76 -0.76
N PRO A 13 -40.31 39.05 -1.84
CA PRO A 13 -39.69 38.06 -2.76
C PRO A 13 -39.95 38.47 -4.27
N PRO A 14 -40.25 37.54 -5.22
CA PRO A 14 -39.39 36.72 -6.09
C PRO A 14 -39.37 37.23 -7.57
N THR A 15 -38.70 36.53 -8.50
CA THR A 15 -39.12 36.21 -9.91
C THR A 15 -37.90 35.96 -10.82
N SER A 16 -37.77 34.74 -11.35
CA SER A 16 -37.70 34.51 -12.80
C SER A 16 -37.49 33.03 -13.14
N SER A 17 -38.49 32.51 -13.82
CA SER A 17 -38.50 31.28 -14.59
C SER A 17 -37.56 31.38 -15.79
N ALA A 18 -36.82 30.32 -16.08
CA ALA A 18 -36.37 30.01 -17.44
C ALA A 18 -36.33 28.49 -17.62
N GLN A 19 -37.31 27.98 -18.36
CA GLN A 19 -37.27 26.67 -19.00
C GLN A 19 -36.26 26.71 -20.16
N GLY A 20 -35.42 25.68 -20.25
CA GLY A 20 -34.55 25.41 -21.38
C GLY A 20 -34.33 23.90 -21.51
N GLN A 21 -35.13 23.30 -22.38
CA GLN A 21 -35.10 21.91 -22.85
C GLN A 21 -33.87 21.69 -23.76
N GLN A 22 -33.13 20.58 -23.62
CA GLN A 22 -33.00 19.53 -24.66
C GLN A 22 -31.91 18.50 -24.38
N ARG A 23 -32.29 17.24 -24.61
CA ARG A 23 -31.47 16.03 -24.73
C ARG A 23 -30.37 16.20 -25.78
N GLY A 24 -29.16 15.78 -25.42
CA GLY A 24 -28.07 15.50 -26.35
C GLY A 24 -27.27 14.32 -25.81
N ASN A 25 -27.73 13.11 -26.13
CA ASN A 25 -27.12 11.84 -25.78
C ASN A 25 -25.98 11.56 -26.77
N THR A 26 -24.74 11.83 -26.38
CA THR A 26 -23.55 11.29 -27.07
C THR A 26 -22.73 10.52 -26.07
N SER A 27 -23.00 9.22 -26.06
CA SER A 27 -22.21 8.18 -25.43
C SER A 27 -20.85 8.10 -26.13
N SER A 28 -19.90 8.93 -25.71
CA SER A 28 -18.49 8.68 -25.98
C SER A 28 -18.03 7.59 -25.03
N SER A 29 -18.21 6.34 -25.43
CA SER A 29 -17.49 5.20 -24.89
C SER A 29 -16.00 5.39 -25.18
N SER A 30 -15.35 6.19 -24.34
CA SER A 30 -13.89 6.26 -24.28
C SER A 30 -13.42 4.89 -23.81
N SER A 31 -13.08 4.02 -24.76
CA SER A 31 -12.21 2.88 -24.54
C SER A 31 -10.88 3.44 -24.01
N SER A 32 -10.77 3.56 -22.69
CA SER A 32 -9.53 3.94 -22.03
C SER A 32 -8.52 2.85 -22.33
N ALA A 33 -7.62 3.14 -23.28
CA ALA A 33 -6.42 2.35 -23.48
C ALA A 33 -5.71 2.16 -22.13
N PRO A 34 -5.09 1.01 -21.87
CA PRO A 34 -4.40 0.78 -20.61
C PRO A 34 -3.32 1.85 -20.45
N GLU A 35 -3.49 2.73 -19.46
CA GLU A 35 -2.48 3.71 -19.10
C GLU A 35 -1.21 2.95 -18.70
N PRO A 36 -0.03 3.31 -19.26
CA PRO A 36 1.20 2.62 -18.91
C PRO A 36 1.47 2.77 -17.40
N PRO A 37 2.06 1.75 -16.76
CA PRO A 37 2.39 1.81 -15.33
C PRO A 37 3.24 3.06 -15.06
N ARG A 38 2.73 3.95 -14.19
CA ARG A 38 3.46 5.15 -13.80
C ARG A 38 4.69 4.73 -12.98
N ALA A 39 5.85 5.29 -13.30
CA ALA A 39 7.06 5.07 -12.51
C ALA A 39 6.83 5.54 -11.07
N SER A 40 7.11 4.67 -10.09
CA SER A 40 6.88 4.98 -8.69
C SER A 40 7.87 6.03 -8.19
N PRO A 41 7.41 7.10 -7.51
CA PRO A 41 8.30 8.07 -6.87
C PRO A 41 9.26 7.45 -5.84
N LEU A 42 8.93 6.26 -5.33
CA LEU A 42 9.73 5.55 -4.34
C LEU A 42 10.96 4.86 -4.94
N GLU A 43 11.03 4.70 -6.27
CA GLU A 43 12.12 3.98 -6.91
C GLU A 43 13.48 4.66 -6.66
N GLN A 44 13.53 5.99 -6.75
CA GLN A 44 14.76 6.74 -6.51
C GLN A 44 15.18 6.69 -5.04
N LEU A 45 14.19 6.71 -4.13
CA LEU A 45 14.43 6.58 -2.70
C LEU A 45 14.97 5.19 -2.35
N ALA A 46 14.37 4.13 -2.89
CA ALA A 46 14.80 2.75 -2.72
C ALA A 46 16.25 2.55 -3.20
N LYS A 47 16.60 3.09 -4.38
CA LYS A 47 17.97 3.02 -4.92
C LYS A 47 19.03 3.62 -3.99
N VAL A 48 18.69 4.67 -3.25
CA VAL A 48 19.63 5.38 -2.36
C VAL A 48 19.68 4.74 -0.98
N PHE A 49 18.53 4.41 -0.40
CA PHE A 49 18.41 4.01 1.00
C PHE A 49 18.26 2.51 1.23
N ALA A 50 17.97 1.75 0.18
CA ALA A 50 17.70 0.32 0.24
C ALA A 50 18.17 -0.46 -1.01
N PRO A 51 19.47 -0.38 -1.36
CA PRO A 51 19.99 -1.03 -2.57
C PRO A 51 19.89 -2.55 -2.58
N SER A 52 19.73 -3.20 -1.41
CA SER A 52 19.57 -4.65 -1.30
C SER A 52 18.11 -5.09 -1.44
N ILE A 53 17.19 -4.16 -1.69
CA ILE A 53 15.75 -4.40 -1.76
C ILE A 53 15.22 -4.01 -3.14
N TYR A 54 14.47 -4.92 -3.76
CA TYR A 54 14.01 -4.79 -5.13
C TYR A 54 12.55 -4.31 -5.21
N ALA A 55 12.20 -3.61 -6.29
CA ALA A 55 10.79 -3.45 -6.63
C ALA A 55 10.18 -4.84 -6.87
N PHE A 56 8.99 -5.10 -6.31
CA PHE A 56 8.37 -6.41 -6.39
C PHE A 56 8.13 -6.83 -7.85
N ASN A 57 8.53 -8.06 -8.17
CA ASN A 57 8.24 -8.72 -9.43
C ASN A 57 7.67 -10.11 -9.13
N PRO A 58 6.51 -10.49 -9.71
CA PRO A 58 5.90 -11.82 -9.49
C PRO A 58 6.86 -12.99 -9.77
N MET A 59 7.85 -12.81 -10.64
CA MET A 59 8.86 -13.83 -10.92
C MET A 59 9.65 -14.26 -9.68
N TYR A 60 9.80 -13.38 -8.68
CA TYR A 60 10.49 -13.71 -7.43
C TYR A 60 9.76 -14.78 -6.62
N LEU A 61 8.44 -14.93 -6.78
CA LEU A 61 7.67 -15.99 -6.12
C LEU A 61 8.03 -17.38 -6.63
N ASN A 62 8.58 -17.48 -7.84
CA ASN A 62 8.97 -18.75 -8.46
C ASN A 62 10.37 -19.23 -8.04
N ALA A 63 11.12 -18.42 -7.29
CA ALA A 63 12.45 -18.79 -6.81
C ALA A 63 12.37 -19.96 -5.83
N ARG A 64 12.88 -21.12 -6.24
CA ARG A 64 12.80 -22.35 -5.43
C ARG A 64 13.53 -22.18 -4.10
N GLY A 65 12.85 -22.57 -3.02
CA GLY A 65 13.43 -22.60 -1.68
C GLY A 65 13.58 -21.24 -1.01
N ARG A 66 13.16 -20.14 -1.65
CA ARG A 66 13.18 -18.79 -1.07
C ARG A 66 11.77 -18.30 -0.75
N ARG A 67 11.65 -17.50 0.29
CA ARG A 67 10.44 -16.74 0.62
C ARG A 67 10.61 -15.30 0.14
N THR A 68 9.56 -14.74 -0.43
CA THR A 68 9.56 -13.35 -0.88
C THR A 68 8.91 -12.49 0.19
N LEU A 69 9.68 -11.55 0.74
CA LEU A 69 9.21 -10.55 1.67
C LEU A 69 8.77 -9.33 0.87
N VAL A 70 7.52 -8.90 1.02
CA VAL A 70 6.98 -7.72 0.36
C VAL A 70 6.56 -6.74 1.45
N PHE A 71 7.19 -5.57 1.50
CA PHE A 71 6.75 -4.50 2.39
C PHE A 71 6.08 -3.37 1.61
N PHE A 72 5.20 -2.64 2.30
CA PHE A 72 4.31 -1.64 1.74
C PHE A 72 4.63 -0.27 2.32
N PRO A 73 5.61 0.46 1.77
CA PRO A 73 6.00 1.77 2.25
C PRO A 73 4.85 2.78 2.20
N ASP A 74 4.56 3.45 3.32
CA ASP A 74 3.50 4.46 3.42
C ASP A 74 3.75 5.40 4.61
N ASP A 75 3.78 6.73 4.39
CA ASP A 75 4.06 7.74 5.44
C ASP A 75 2.93 7.87 6.48
N GLY A 76 1.69 7.52 6.12
CA GLY A 76 0.51 7.76 6.94
C GLY A 76 0.02 6.54 7.73
N LYS A 77 0.41 5.32 7.34
CA LYS A 77 -0.16 4.09 7.89
C LYS A 77 0.69 3.38 8.95
N HIS A 78 1.98 3.70 9.05
CA HIS A 78 2.93 2.91 9.86
C HIS A 78 3.51 3.68 11.05
N GLY A 79 2.62 4.19 11.92
CA GLY A 79 3.02 4.75 13.22
C GLY A 79 3.88 6.01 13.15
N GLY A 80 3.72 6.83 12.11
CA GLY A 80 4.47 8.08 11.91
C GLY A 80 5.92 7.90 11.46
N CYS A 81 6.31 6.70 11.01
CA CYS A 81 7.62 6.46 10.42
C CYS A 81 7.66 6.97 8.99
N SER A 82 8.64 7.80 8.63
CA SER A 82 8.80 8.23 7.24
C SER A 82 9.12 7.05 6.33
N VAL A 83 8.71 7.10 5.06
CA VAL A 83 9.03 6.06 4.07
C VAL A 83 10.55 5.87 3.94
N ARG A 84 11.33 6.94 4.06
CA ARG A 84 12.80 6.86 4.10
C ARG A 84 13.30 6.00 5.27
N ASP A 85 12.76 6.21 6.46
CA ASP A 85 13.13 5.43 7.64
C ASP A 85 12.69 3.97 7.49
N GLN A 86 11.52 3.74 6.90
CA GLN A 86 11.03 2.39 6.59
C GLN A 86 12.00 1.65 5.67
N PHE A 87 12.43 2.28 4.56
CA PHE A 87 13.46 1.72 3.68
C PHE A 87 14.78 1.47 4.41
N SER A 88 15.22 2.41 5.26
CA SER A 88 16.47 2.27 6.02
C SER A 88 16.44 1.12 7.01
N VAL A 89 15.29 0.87 7.65
CA VAL A 89 15.08 -0.28 8.55
C VAL A 89 15.10 -1.58 7.74
N MET A 90 14.37 -1.62 6.63
CA MET A 90 14.32 -2.80 5.78
C MET A 90 15.69 -3.15 5.17
N GLU A 91 16.49 -2.16 4.76
CA GLU A 91 17.83 -2.38 4.22
C GLU A 91 18.75 -3.04 5.25
N LYS A 92 18.74 -2.57 6.50
CA LYS A 92 19.52 -3.18 7.58
C LYS A 92 19.18 -4.66 7.72
N LEU A 93 17.89 -4.99 7.69
CA LEU A 93 17.42 -6.39 7.75
C LEU A 93 17.80 -7.18 6.50
N ALA A 94 17.71 -6.58 5.30
CA ALA A 94 18.10 -7.24 4.06
C ALA A 94 19.59 -7.63 4.07
N VAL A 95 20.46 -6.74 4.57
CA VAL A 95 21.90 -7.01 4.74
C VAL A 95 22.15 -8.06 5.83
N GLU A 96 21.43 -7.97 6.94
CA GLU A 96 21.56 -8.92 8.06
C GLU A 96 21.18 -10.35 7.63
N PHE A 97 20.08 -10.51 6.91
CA PHE A 97 19.53 -11.79 6.44
C PHE A 97 19.95 -12.16 5.02
N GLN A 98 21.03 -11.57 4.49
CA GLN A 98 21.46 -11.78 3.09
C GLN A 98 21.83 -13.24 2.76
N ARG A 99 22.20 -14.03 3.79
CA ARG A 99 22.56 -15.45 3.66
C ARG A 99 21.36 -16.38 3.81
N ASP A 100 20.22 -15.85 4.24
CA ASP A 100 19.00 -16.60 4.43
C ASP A 100 18.21 -16.74 3.13
N PRO A 101 17.29 -17.71 3.04
CA PRO A 101 16.44 -17.92 1.86
C PRO A 101 15.32 -16.87 1.77
N LEU A 102 15.65 -15.59 1.94
CA LEU A 102 14.73 -14.46 1.88
C LEU A 102 15.05 -13.58 0.67
N THR A 103 14.01 -13.01 0.06
CA THR A 103 14.13 -11.98 -0.99
C THR A 103 13.32 -10.78 -0.56
N PHE A 104 13.99 -9.66 -0.30
CA PHE A 104 13.34 -8.44 0.16
C PHE A 104 12.86 -7.60 -1.02
N CYS A 105 11.57 -7.28 -1.01
CA CYS A 105 10.89 -6.52 -2.05
C CYS A 105 10.03 -5.42 -1.45
N TRP A 106 9.79 -4.37 -2.23
CA TRP A 106 8.82 -3.32 -1.91
C TRP A 106 7.78 -3.20 -3.02
N ILE A 107 6.58 -2.73 -2.66
CA ILE A 107 5.52 -2.40 -3.61
C ILE A 107 4.87 -1.07 -3.25
N ASP A 108 4.80 -0.16 -4.22
CA ASP A 108 4.02 1.07 -4.10
C ASP A 108 2.59 0.82 -4.59
N LEU A 109 1.67 0.65 -3.65
CA LEU A 109 0.27 0.41 -3.98
C LEU A 109 -0.35 1.57 -4.76
N GLN A 110 0.11 2.81 -4.57
CA GLN A 110 -0.45 3.97 -5.29
C GLN A 110 -0.07 3.94 -6.78
N SER A 111 1.05 3.32 -7.11
CA SER A 111 1.51 3.12 -8.49
C SER A 111 0.95 1.85 -9.14
N CYS A 112 0.27 0.97 -8.39
CA CYS A 112 -0.38 -0.23 -8.92
C CYS A 112 -1.68 0.11 -9.66
N SER A 113 -2.16 -0.79 -10.53
CA SER A 113 -3.46 -0.64 -11.19
C SER A 113 -4.60 -0.63 -10.16
N ALA A 114 -5.75 -0.03 -10.51
CA ALA A 114 -6.92 -0.04 -9.63
C ALA A 114 -7.36 -1.47 -9.26
N SER A 115 -7.27 -2.40 -10.22
CA SER A 115 -7.59 -3.81 -10.00
C SER A 115 -6.66 -4.43 -8.96
N ASP A 116 -5.35 -4.22 -9.09
CA ASP A 116 -4.36 -4.78 -8.15
C ASP A 116 -4.52 -4.20 -6.75
N ARG A 117 -4.76 -2.89 -6.64
CA ARG A 117 -5.07 -2.26 -5.35
C ARG A 117 -6.29 -2.91 -4.69
N THR A 118 -7.35 -3.19 -5.45
CA THR A 118 -8.55 -3.86 -4.93
C THR A 118 -8.24 -5.29 -4.48
N LYS A 119 -7.44 -6.05 -5.23
CA LYS A 119 -6.99 -7.40 -4.84
C LYS A 119 -6.20 -7.36 -3.53
N TRP A 120 -5.22 -6.47 -3.41
CA TRP A 120 -4.44 -6.30 -2.19
C TRP A 120 -5.31 -5.88 -1.00
N ALA A 121 -6.25 -4.96 -1.21
CA ALA A 121 -7.20 -4.57 -0.17
C ALA A 121 -8.09 -5.74 0.29
N ALA A 122 -8.59 -6.55 -0.65
CA ALA A 122 -9.38 -7.73 -0.35
C ALA A 122 -8.57 -8.78 0.43
N GLN A 123 -7.32 -9.00 0.06
CA GLN A 123 -6.42 -9.92 0.76
C GLN A 123 -6.22 -9.55 2.24
N PHE A 124 -6.21 -8.26 2.55
CA PHE A 124 -5.91 -7.75 3.88
C PHE A 124 -7.12 -7.16 4.62
N ASN A 125 -8.33 -7.41 4.15
CA ASN A 125 -9.57 -6.86 4.73
C ASN A 125 -9.53 -5.32 4.89
N GLY A 126 -8.95 -4.62 3.90
CA GLY A 126 -8.84 -3.16 3.86
C GLY A 126 -7.64 -2.56 4.58
N THR A 127 -6.93 -3.32 5.42
CA THR A 127 -5.79 -2.80 6.21
C THR A 127 -4.46 -3.29 5.65
N THR A 128 -3.72 -2.43 4.96
CA THR A 128 -2.39 -2.77 4.42
C THR A 128 -1.39 -3.06 5.54
N PRO A 129 -0.83 -4.27 5.64
CA PRO A 129 0.23 -4.58 6.59
C PRO A 129 1.52 -3.86 6.21
N PHE A 130 2.43 -3.70 7.17
CA PHE A 130 3.77 -3.17 6.87
C PHE A 130 4.57 -4.17 6.01
N LEU A 131 4.57 -5.45 6.40
CA LEU A 131 5.38 -6.50 5.78
C LEU A 131 4.58 -7.80 5.64
N VAL A 132 4.72 -8.48 4.51
CA VAL A 132 4.21 -9.84 4.30
C VAL A 132 5.30 -10.76 3.78
N ALA A 133 5.25 -12.02 4.18
CA ALA A 133 6.07 -13.08 3.64
C ALA A 133 5.22 -13.99 2.76
N CYS A 134 5.61 -14.14 1.50
CA CYS A 134 4.98 -15.01 0.53
C CYS A 134 5.75 -16.33 0.45
N SER A 135 5.03 -17.45 0.43
CA SER A 135 5.59 -18.79 0.27
C SER A 135 4.78 -19.62 -0.73
N ALA A 136 5.27 -20.82 -1.04
CA ALA A 136 4.58 -21.78 -1.91
C ALA A 136 4.14 -21.18 -3.26
N LYS A 137 5.03 -20.44 -3.92
CA LYS A 137 4.74 -19.70 -5.17
C LYS A 137 3.63 -18.66 -5.02
N GLY A 138 3.61 -17.96 -3.89
CA GLY A 138 2.62 -16.94 -3.59
C GLY A 138 1.24 -17.48 -3.22
N LYS A 139 1.10 -18.77 -2.89
CA LYS A 139 -0.19 -19.35 -2.47
C LYS A 139 -0.50 -19.15 -0.99
N LYS A 140 0.53 -18.84 -0.20
CA LYS A 140 0.42 -18.63 1.24
C LYS A 140 1.15 -17.36 1.64
N ILE A 141 0.54 -16.60 2.53
CA ILE A 141 1.13 -15.39 3.10
C ILE A 141 1.13 -15.43 4.63
N ALA A 142 2.20 -14.93 5.23
CA ALA A 142 2.24 -14.53 6.63
C ALA A 142 2.32 -13.00 6.69
N MET A 143 1.45 -12.38 7.49
CA MET A 143 1.46 -10.94 7.70
C MET A 143 2.24 -10.63 8.98
N HIS A 144 3.10 -9.62 8.93
CA HIS A 144 3.63 -9.01 10.13
C HIS A 144 2.46 -8.32 10.86
N PRO A 145 2.25 -8.59 12.16
CA PRO A 145 1.20 -7.91 12.91
C PRO A 145 1.46 -6.40 12.90
N ILE A 146 0.43 -5.62 12.64
CA ILE A 146 0.56 -4.16 12.69
C ILE A 146 0.54 -3.78 14.16
N SER A 147 1.71 -3.45 14.71
CA SER A 147 1.78 -2.69 15.94
C SER A 147 1.43 -1.24 15.60
N LEU A 148 0.53 -0.60 16.35
CA LEU A 148 0.23 0.84 16.21
C LEU A 148 1.43 1.73 16.58
N SER A 149 2.51 1.12 17.06
CA SER A 149 3.77 1.79 17.38
C SER A 149 4.70 1.86 16.16
N LYS A 150 5.70 2.74 16.25
CA LYS A 150 6.73 2.91 15.23
C LYS A 150 7.38 1.57 14.90
N VAL A 151 7.47 1.25 13.60
CA VAL A 151 8.15 0.05 13.10
C VAL A 151 9.58 -0.01 13.63
N SER A 152 9.88 -1.05 14.43
CA SER A 152 11.21 -1.27 15.01
C SER A 152 11.96 -2.37 14.26
N ALA A 153 13.26 -2.16 14.03
CA ALA A 153 14.13 -3.17 13.44
C ALA A 153 14.19 -4.45 14.29
N ASP A 154 14.14 -4.33 15.63
CA ASP A 154 14.23 -5.47 16.53
C ASP A 154 12.95 -6.32 16.51
N GLU A 155 11.80 -5.68 16.39
CA GLU A 155 10.50 -6.37 16.24
C GLU A 155 10.47 -7.15 14.93
N LEU A 156 10.84 -6.50 13.83
CA LEU A 156 10.90 -7.14 12.51
C LEU A 156 11.93 -8.27 12.48
N ARG A 157 13.11 -8.09 13.08
CA ARG A 157 14.14 -9.14 13.20
C ARG A 157 13.57 -10.35 13.94
N SER A 158 12.93 -10.13 15.09
CA SER A 158 12.30 -11.20 15.86
C SER A 158 11.26 -11.94 15.03
N TRP A 159 10.40 -11.21 14.32
CA TRP A 159 9.40 -11.81 13.44
C TRP A 159 10.04 -12.61 12.28
N LEU A 160 11.11 -12.11 11.66
CA LEU A 160 11.83 -12.79 10.58
C LEU A 160 12.51 -14.08 11.06
N THR A 161 13.14 -14.07 12.22
CA THR A 161 13.74 -15.27 12.83
C THR A 161 12.68 -16.34 13.08
N ARG A 162 11.53 -15.96 13.65
CA ARG A 162 10.39 -16.87 13.87
C ARG A 162 9.78 -17.37 12.56
N LEU A 163 9.73 -16.51 11.55
CA LEU A 163 9.27 -16.87 10.21
C LEU A 163 10.17 -17.96 9.60
N LEU A 164 11.49 -17.81 9.69
CA LEU A 164 12.48 -18.79 9.23
C LEU A 164 12.38 -20.11 10.04
N GLY A 165 12.15 -20.01 11.35
CA GLY A 165 11.88 -21.17 12.22
C GLY A 165 10.55 -21.89 11.95
N GLY A 166 9.69 -21.33 11.10
CA GLY A 166 8.38 -21.92 10.77
C GLY A 166 7.30 -21.71 11.84
N GLU A 167 7.53 -20.81 12.79
CA GLU A 167 6.61 -20.53 13.90
C GLU A 167 5.45 -19.61 13.53
N ILE A 168 5.58 -18.89 12.41
CA ILE A 168 4.58 -17.91 11.97
C ILE A 168 3.53 -18.62 11.11
N ALA A 169 2.27 -18.57 11.57
CA ALA A 169 1.13 -19.09 10.83
C ALA A 169 0.95 -18.36 9.50
N GLN A 170 0.56 -19.12 8.48
CA GLN A 170 0.32 -18.62 7.13
C GLN A 170 -1.14 -18.83 6.74
N ARG A 171 -1.68 -17.90 5.96
CA ARG A 171 -3.04 -17.94 5.41
C ARG A 171 -2.97 -18.10 3.91
N GLU A 172 -4.03 -18.66 3.33
CA GLU A 172 -4.16 -18.77 1.88
C GLU A 172 -4.31 -17.39 1.26
N THR A 173 -3.71 -17.23 0.08
CA THR A 173 -3.90 -16.04 -0.73
C THR A 173 -5.20 -16.12 -1.51
N ILE A 174 -5.82 -14.97 -1.73
CA ILE A 174 -6.92 -14.88 -2.68
C ILE A 174 -6.44 -15.29 -4.10
N PRO A 175 -7.32 -15.86 -4.92
CA PRO A 175 -7.00 -16.17 -6.31
C PRO A 175 -6.46 -14.94 -7.05
N ASP A 176 -5.46 -15.17 -7.91
CA ASP A 176 -4.92 -14.17 -8.85
C ASP A 176 -4.36 -12.89 -8.20
N LEU A 177 -3.97 -12.94 -6.91
CA LEU A 177 -3.32 -11.82 -6.22
C LEU A 177 -2.03 -11.36 -6.92
N PHE A 178 -1.30 -12.31 -7.52
CA PHE A 178 0.01 -12.10 -8.16
C PHE A 178 0.02 -12.38 -9.66
N ALA A 179 -1.16 -12.52 -10.26
CA ALA A 179 -1.34 -12.87 -11.68
C ALA A 179 -1.25 -11.63 -12.59
#